data_AF-A0A973I3J6-F1
#
_entry.id   AF-A0A973I3J6-F1
#
_cell.length_a   1.000
_cell.length_b   1.000
_cell.length_c   1.000
_cell.angle_alpha   90.00
_cell.angle_beta   90.00
_cell.angle_gamma   90.00
#
_symmetry.space_group_name_H-M   'P 1'
#
loop_
_entity.id
_entity.type
_entity.pdbx_description
1 polymer ?
#
loop_
_entity_poly.entity_id
_entity_poly.type
_entity_poly.pdbx_seq_one_letter_code
_entity_poly.pdbx_strand_id
1 'polypeptide(L)' 'LTHLQANEQPVSVGCGMGICHQCQCVKKQGIVRDIRTGELSDSSEQLIQLCISQPVSDVELSA' A
#
# COMPACT_ATOMS: atom_id res chain seq x y z
N LEU A 1 7.70 -3.90 -2.85
CA LEU A 1 7.10 -5.19 -3.28
C LEU A 1 7.94 -6.39 -2.83
N THR A 2 9.27 -6.32 -2.91
CA THR A 2 10.19 -7.40 -2.50
C THR A 2 10.01 -7.86 -1.04
N HIS A 3 9.61 -6.96 -0.12
CA HIS A 3 9.37 -7.32 1.29
C HIS A 3 8.02 -8.02 1.55
N LEU A 4 6.98 -7.77 0.75
CA LEU A 4 5.65 -8.38 0.95
C LEU A 4 5.56 -9.79 0.38
N GLN A 5 6.30 -10.06 -0.70
CA GLN A 5 6.38 -11.39 -1.31
C GLN A 5 7.11 -12.42 -0.42
N ALA A 6 7.86 -11.97 0.59
CA ALA A 6 8.57 -12.85 1.52
C ALA A 6 7.64 -13.55 2.54
N ASN A 7 6.40 -13.08 2.71
CA ASN A 7 5.45 -13.60 3.71
C ASN A 7 4.22 -14.29 3.11
N GLU A 8 4.26 -14.68 1.82
CA GLU A 8 3.15 -15.39 1.14
C GLU A 8 1.78 -14.68 1.22
N GLN A 9 1.76 -13.39 1.52
CA GLN A 9 0.52 -12.63 1.62
C GLN A 9 0.00 -12.37 0.19
N PRO A 10 -1.24 -12.75 -0.15
CA PRO A 10 -1.78 -12.62 -1.51
C PRO A 10 -2.07 -11.15 -1.83
N VAL A 11 -1.03 -10.37 -2.09
CA VAL A 11 -1.15 -8.99 -2.56
C VAL A 11 -1.35 -8.99 -4.07
N SER A 12 -2.53 -8.56 -4.48
CA SER A 12 -2.90 -8.34 -5.88
C SER A 12 -1.92 -7.38 -6.55
N VAL A 13 -1.29 -7.82 -7.64
CA VAL A 13 -0.39 -6.98 -8.44
C VAL A 13 -1.19 -6.32 -9.55
N GLY A 14 -1.14 -4.98 -9.61
CA GLY A 14 -1.79 -4.20 -10.66
C GLY A 14 -0.80 -3.58 -11.66
N CYS A 15 -1.26 -2.62 -12.45
CA CYS A 15 -0.50 -1.89 -13.48
C CYS A 15 0.78 -1.16 -13.04
N GLY A 16 1.07 -1.08 -11.73
CA GLY A 16 2.25 -0.36 -11.22
C GLY A 16 2.12 1.17 -11.16
N MET A 17 1.16 1.77 -11.85
CA MET A 17 1.01 3.24 -11.96
C MET A 17 -0.23 3.82 -11.24
N GLY A 18 -1.00 2.98 -10.53
CA GLY A 18 -2.16 3.42 -9.77
C GLY A 18 -3.47 3.64 -10.55
N ILE A 19 -3.54 3.29 -11.84
CA ILE A 19 -4.75 3.51 -12.67
C ILE A 19 -5.75 2.35 -12.68
N CYS A 20 -5.27 1.10 -12.52
CA CYS A 20 -6.14 -0.08 -12.58
C CYS A 20 -6.88 -0.37 -11.27
N HIS A 21 -6.43 0.21 -10.16
CA HIS A 21 -6.93 -0.03 -8.79
C HIS A 21 -6.89 -1.50 -8.30
N GLN A 22 -6.32 -2.42 -9.08
CA GLN A 22 -6.18 -3.83 -8.70
C GLN A 22 -5.18 -4.06 -7.54
N CYS A 23 -4.22 -3.14 -7.37
CA CYS A 23 -3.19 -3.22 -6.33
C CYS A 23 -3.66 -2.71 -4.95
N GLN A 24 -4.98 -2.67 -4.70
CA GLN A 24 -5.55 -2.14 -3.48
C GLN A 24 -5.43 -3.13 -2.32
N CYS A 25 -5.13 -2.61 -1.13
CA CYS A 25 -5.16 -3.37 0.12
C CYS A 25 -5.66 -2.48 1.26
N VAL A 26 -6.15 -3.10 2.33
CA VAL A 26 -6.50 -2.37 3.55
C VAL A 26 -5.25 -2.25 4.41
N LYS A 27 -4.81 -1.01 4.61
CA LYS A 27 -3.81 -0.68 5.64
C LYS A 27 -4.52 -0.64 6.98
N LYS A 28 -4.08 -1.42 7.96
CA LYS A 28 -4.61 -1.43 9.35
C LYS A 28 -3.93 -0.38 10.22
N GLN A 29 -2.63 -0.19 10.04
CA GLN A 29 -1.82 0.75 10.81
C GLN A 29 -0.72 1.35 9.94
N GLY A 30 -0.25 2.53 10.34
CA GLY A 30 0.96 3.16 9.82
C GLY A 30 0.68 4.23 8.79
N ILE A 31 1.72 4.94 8.40
CA ILE A 31 1.64 6.07 7.47
C ILE A 31 2.30 5.64 6.16
N VAL A 32 1.55 5.78 5.07
CA VAL A 32 2.07 5.68 3.71
C VAL A 32 1.98 7.03 3.01
N ARG A 33 2.89 7.27 2.08
CA ARG A 33 2.90 8.43 1.21
C ARG A 33 2.46 8.01 -0.18
N ASP A 34 1.51 8.73 -0.76
CA ASP A 34 1.22 8.62 -2.19
C ASP A 34 2.40 9.22 -2.97
N ILE A 35 3.09 8.43 -3.79
CA ILE A 35 4.28 8.89 -4.53
C ILE A 35 3.92 9.76 -5.74
N ARG A 36 2.66 9.77 -6.17
CA ARG A 36 2.16 10.58 -7.29
C ARG A 36 1.78 11.98 -6.82
N THR A 37 1.05 12.10 -5.71
CA THR A 37 0.66 13.42 -5.16
C THR A 37 1.63 13.93 -4.10
N GLY A 38 2.39 13.03 -3.47
CA GLY A 38 3.26 13.34 -2.35
C GLY A 38 2.53 13.40 -1.00
N GLU A 39 1.21 13.18 -0.97
CA GLU A 39 0.37 13.29 0.23
C GLU A 39 0.61 12.14 1.21
N LEU A 40 0.49 12.45 2.50
CA LEU A 40 0.59 11.47 3.57
C LEU A 40 -0.78 11.00 3.98
N SER A 41 -0.93 9.69 4.10
CA SER A 41 -2.11 9.07 4.68
C SER A 41 -2.10 9.13 6.21
N ASP A 42 -3.27 9.02 6.82
CA ASP A 42 -3.40 8.90 8.28
C ASP A 42 -2.87 7.54 8.80
N SER A 43 -2.54 7.44 10.08
CA SER A 43 -2.17 6.21 10.78
C SER A 43 -3.30 5.17 10.92
N SER A 44 -4.54 5.57 10.62
CA SER A 44 -5.76 4.79 10.76
C SER A 44 -6.01 3.80 9.62
N GLU A 45 -6.98 2.91 9.84
CA GLU A 45 -7.37 1.91 8.86
C GLU A 45 -7.96 2.55 7.60
N GLN A 46 -7.35 2.28 6.45
CA GLN A 46 -7.81 2.83 5.18
C GLN A 46 -7.39 1.97 3.99
N LEU A 47 -8.13 2.11 2.89
CA LEU A 47 -7.79 1.47 1.63
C LEU A 47 -6.67 2.25 0.93
N ILE A 48 -5.57 1.57 0.59
CA ILE A 48 -4.43 2.17 -0.11
C ILE A 48 -4.09 1.37 -1.36
N GLN A 49 -3.36 2.00 -2.29
CA GLN A 49 -2.86 1.36 -3.51
C GLN A 49 -1.37 1.05 -3.37
N LEU A 50 -1.00 -0.22 -3.20
CA LEU A 50 0.37 -0.64 -2.92
C LEU A 50 1.38 -0.20 -3.97
N CYS A 51 0.95 -0.14 -5.22
CA CYS A 51 1.81 0.21 -6.34
C CYS A 51 2.26 1.68 -6.34
N ILE A 52 1.58 2.56 -5.61
CA ILE A 52 1.91 3.99 -5.50
C ILE A 52 2.04 4.46 -4.04
N SER A 53 1.97 3.53 -3.08
CA SER A 53 2.08 3.83 -1.65
C SER A 53 3.47 3.49 -1.16
N GLN A 54 4.20 4.49 -0.70
CA GLN A 54 5.51 4.31 -0.07
C GLN A 54 5.35 4.32 1.46
N PRO A 55 5.79 3.29 2.20
CA PRO A 55 5.74 3.30 3.65
C PRO A 55 6.68 4.38 4.22
N VAL A 56 6.16 5.18 5.14
CA VAL A 56 6.90 6.23 5.88
C VAL A 56 7.14 5.81 7.32
N SER A 57 6.25 4.98 7.88
CA SER A 57 6.42 4.31 9.17
C SER A 57 6.29 2.80 9.02
N ASP A 58 6.33 2.07 10.14
CA ASP A 58 5.86 0.69 10.18
C ASP A 58 4.39 0.65 9.77
N VAL A 59 4.11 -0.17 8.75
CA VAL A 59 2.81 -0.25 8.10
C VAL A 59 2.34 -1.70 8.18
N GLU A 60 1.15 -1.87 8.77
CA GLU A 60 0.48 -3.16 8.86
C GLU A 60 -0.61 -3.23 7.80
N LEU A 61 -0.57 -4.27 6.96
CA LEU A 61 -1.52 -4.48 5.88
C LEU A 61 -2.34 -5.74 6.15
N SER A 62 -3.65 -5.64 5.99
CA SER A 62 -4.53 -6.80 5.94
C SER A 62 -4.58 -7.34 4.52
N ALA A 63 -4.35 -8.65 4.38
CA ALA A 63 -4.59 -9.41 3.17
C ALA A 63 -6.07 -9.35 2.75
#